data_AF-A0A376D8X9-F1
#
_entry.id   AF-A0A376D8X9-F1
#
_cell.length_a   1.000
_cell.length_b   1.000
_cell.length_c   1.000
_cell.angle_alpha   90.00
_cell.angle_beta   90.00
_cell.angle_gamma   90.00
#
_symmetry.space_group_name_H-M   'P 1'
#
loop_
_entity.id
_entity.type
_entity.pdbx_description
1 polymer ?
#
loop_
_entity_poly.entity_id
_entity_poly.type
_entity_poly.pdbx_seq_one_letter_code
_entity_poly.pdbx_strand_id
1 'polypeptide(L)'
;MKITYIYILMFLYYSSVLFIFGLIISIVISFAYLHVFYLSFESIFSAFVKSIIAGSAITLAAIVFNLIDKFNARKKTPSDPK
;
A
#
# COMPACT_ATOMS: atom_id res chain seq x y z
N MET A 1 18.26 -6.73 -10.14
CA MET A 1 16.86 -6.91 -10.60
C MET A 1 15.93 -7.56 -9.56
N LYS A 2 16.39 -8.47 -8.67
CA LYS A 2 15.53 -9.12 -7.65
C LYS A 2 14.82 -8.15 -6.68
N ILE A 3 15.49 -7.08 -6.25
CA ILE A 3 14.94 -6.13 -5.26
C ILE A 3 13.78 -5.30 -5.83
N THR A 4 13.89 -4.84 -7.09
CA THR A 4 12.82 -4.09 -7.76
C THR A 4 11.54 -4.91 -7.89
N TYR A 5 11.67 -6.21 -8.16
CA TYR A 5 10.53 -7.12 -8.25
C TYR A 5 9.78 -7.25 -6.93
N ILE A 6 10.50 -7.28 -5.80
CA ILE A 6 9.89 -7.34 -4.46
C ILE A 6 9.02 -6.10 -4.20
N TYR A 7 9.48 -4.90 -4.61
CA TYR A 7 8.71 -3.68 -4.45
C TYR A 7 7.46 -3.63 -5.34
N ILE A 8 7.55 -4.12 -6.58
CA ILE A 8 6.38 -4.22 -7.47
C ILE A 8 5.36 -5.21 -6.91
N LEU A 9 5.83 -6.33 -6.35
CA LEU A 9 4.97 -7.34 -5.74
C LEU A 9 4.31 -6.79 -4.46
N MET A 10 5.04 -6.04 -3.63
CA MET A 10 4.47 -5.32 -2.49
C MET A 10 3.41 -4.30 -2.92
N PHE A 11 3.67 -3.52 -3.96
CA PHE A 11 2.70 -2.55 -4.49
C PHE A 11 1.39 -3.24 -4.91
N LEU A 12 1.48 -4.31 -5.69
CA LEU A 12 0.32 -5.11 -6.12
C LEU A 12 -0.42 -5.72 -4.94
N TYR A 13 0.32 -6.25 -3.96
CA TYR A 13 -0.28 -6.85 -2.77
C TYR A 13 -1.04 -5.81 -1.94
N TYR A 14 -0.42 -4.68 -1.56
CA TYR A 14 -1.09 -3.67 -0.75
C TYR A 14 -2.23 -2.97 -1.49
N SER A 15 -2.06 -2.70 -2.79
CA SER A 15 -3.12 -2.12 -3.62
C SER A 15 -4.34 -3.05 -3.69
N SER A 16 -4.14 -4.36 -3.88
CA SER A 16 -5.24 -5.33 -3.95
C SER A 16 -5.95 -5.53 -2.60
N VAL A 17 -5.20 -5.62 -1.50
CA VAL A 17 -5.78 -5.72 -0.14
C VAL A 17 -6.61 -4.47 0.20
N LEU A 18 -6.08 -3.27 -0.06
CA LEU A 18 -6.80 -2.02 0.20
C LEU A 18 -8.00 -1.84 -0.72
N PHE A 19 -7.95 -2.36 -1.94
CA PHE A 19 -9.09 -2.35 -2.85
C PHE A 19 -10.24 -3.21 -2.30
N ILE A 20 -9.96 -4.46 -1.92
CA ILE A 20 -10.95 -5.35 -1.31
C ILE A 20 -11.51 -4.73 -0.03
N PHE A 21 -10.65 -4.16 0.80
CA PHE A 21 -11.07 -3.47 2.02
C PHE A 21 -11.98 -2.26 1.72
N GLY A 22 -11.66 -1.46 0.70
CA GLY A 22 -12.48 -0.34 0.26
C GLY A 22 -13.85 -0.77 -0.26
N LEU A 23 -13.95 -1.92 -0.93
CA LEU A 23 -15.22 -2.50 -1.35
C LEU A 23 -16.06 -2.97 -0.16
N ILE A 24 -15.45 -3.65 0.82
CA ILE A 24 -16.14 -4.08 2.04
C ILE A 24 -16.69 -2.87 2.79
N ILE A 25 -15.89 -1.82 2.98
CA ILE A 25 -16.34 -0.57 3.60
C ILE A 25 -17.52 0.03 2.84
N SER A 26 -17.45 0.07 1.51
CA SER A 26 -18.52 0.63 0.68
C SER A 26 -19.82 -0.16 0.85
N ILE A 27 -19.76 -1.50 0.92
CA ILE A 27 -20.92 -2.35 1.19
C ILE A 27 -21.49 -2.09 2.59
N VAL A 28 -20.63 -2.02 3.61
CA VAL A 28 -21.05 -1.77 5.00
C VAL A 28 -21.73 -0.41 5.13
N ILE A 29 -21.18 0.62 4.50
CA ILE A 29 -21.79 1.97 4.49
C ILE A 29 -23.14 1.95 3.77
N SER A 30 -23.22 1.36 2.57
CA SER A 30 -24.49 1.24 1.85
C SER A 30 -25.54 0.50 2.66
N PHE A 31 -25.16 -0.59 3.33
CA PHE A 31 -26.08 -1.35 4.17
C PHE A 31 -26.53 -0.56 5.42
N ALA A 32 -25.62 0.16 6.07
CA ALA A 32 -25.91 0.91 7.29
C ALA A 32 -26.79 2.15 7.04
N TYR A 33 -26.61 2.83 5.91
CA TYR A 33 -27.31 4.09 5.64
C TYR A 33 -28.52 3.94 4.71
N LEU A 34 -28.45 3.04 3.73
CA LEU A 34 -29.50 2.88 2.73
C LEU A 34 -30.34 1.62 2.94
N HIS A 35 -29.94 0.71 3.85
CA HIS A 35 -30.55 -0.63 4.03
C HIS A 35 -30.65 -1.45 2.74
N VAL A 36 -29.89 -1.09 1.70
CA VAL A 36 -29.86 -1.75 0.40
C VAL A 36 -28.43 -2.15 0.09
N PHE A 37 -28.25 -3.37 -0.43
CA PHE A 37 -27.00 -3.81 -1.04
C PHE A 37 -26.84 -3.15 -2.41
N TYR A 38 -26.45 -1.87 -2.40
CA TYR A 38 -26.16 -1.12 -3.61
C TYR A 38 -24.68 -0.73 -3.65
N LEU A 39 -23.97 -1.34 -4.59
CA LEU A 39 -22.59 -1.01 -4.94
C LEU A 39 -22.64 -0.20 -6.23
N SER A 40 -22.54 1.12 -6.11
CA SER A 40 -22.51 1.98 -7.30
C SER A 40 -21.18 1.81 -8.04
N PHE A 41 -21.21 1.95 -9.36
CA PHE A 41 -20.00 1.94 -10.18
C PHE A 41 -19.02 3.04 -9.76
N GLU A 42 -19.54 4.21 -9.35
CA GLU A 42 -18.73 5.30 -8.82
C GLU A 42 -17.99 4.93 -7.53
N SER A 43 -18.63 4.21 -6.60
CA SER A 43 -17.99 3.74 -5.37
C SER A 43 -16.86 2.74 -5.67
N ILE A 44 -17.08 1.81 -6.61
CA ILE A 44 -16.07 0.85 -7.04
C ILE A 44 -14.88 1.58 -7.69
N PHE A 45 -15.16 2.50 -8.60
CA PHE A 45 -14.12 3.27 -9.30
C PHE A 45 -13.33 4.16 -8.34
N SER A 46 -14.01 4.84 -7.42
CA SER A 46 -13.36 5.65 -6.38
C SER A 46 -12.48 4.79 -5.46
N ALA A 47 -12.98 3.62 -5.04
CA ALA A 47 -12.20 2.68 -4.21
C ALA A 47 -10.94 2.19 -4.94
N PHE A 48 -11.05 1.93 -6.26
CA PHE A 48 -9.91 1.53 -7.10
C PHE A 48 -8.84 2.61 -7.21
N VAL A 49 -9.24 3.85 -7.48
CA VAL A 49 -8.28 4.97 -7.56
C VAL A 49 -7.61 5.20 -6.21
N LYS A 50 -8.39 5.16 -5.11
CA LYS A 50 -7.86 5.30 -3.74
C LYS A 50 -6.90 4.17 -3.37
N SER A 51 -7.17 2.93 -3.76
CA SER A 51 -6.30 1.80 -3.45
C SER A 51 -4.97 1.88 -4.18
N ILE A 52 -4.95 2.37 -5.42
CA ILE A 52 -3.71 2.62 -6.17
C ILE A 52 -2.86 3.72 -5.51
N ILE A 53 -3.49 4.84 -5.12
CA ILE A 53 -2.79 5.94 -4.44
C ILE A 53 -2.22 5.49 -3.09
N ALA A 54 -2.99 4.73 -2.32
CA ALA A 54 -2.53 4.22 -1.05
C ALA A 54 -1.40 3.17 -1.22
N GLY A 55 -1.55 2.24 -2.17
CA GLY A 55 -0.52 1.26 -2.50
C GLY A 55 0.80 1.92 -2.94
N SER A 56 0.72 3.00 -3.72
CA SER A 56 1.92 3.72 -4.18
C SER A 56 2.59 4.46 -3.03
N ALA A 57 1.83 5.10 -2.14
CA ALA A 57 2.34 5.74 -0.94
C ALA A 57 3.06 4.75 0.00
N ILE A 58 2.48 3.58 0.25
CA ILE A 58 3.09 2.52 1.09
C ILE A 58 4.40 2.03 0.47
N THR A 59 4.39 1.78 -0.84
CA THR A 59 5.58 1.30 -1.56
C THR A 59 6.69 2.35 -1.54
N LEU A 60 6.35 3.62 -1.75
CA LEU A 60 7.31 4.72 -1.68
C LEU A 60 7.90 4.86 -0.27
N ALA A 61 7.07 4.78 0.77
CA ALA A 61 7.54 4.79 2.14
C ALA A 61 8.50 3.63 2.43
N ALA A 62 8.19 2.41 1.97
CA ALA A 62 9.07 1.24 2.11
C ALA A 62 10.42 1.43 1.40
N ILE A 63 10.43 2.06 0.21
CA ILE A 63 11.66 2.40 -0.52
C ILE A 63 12.49 3.42 0.29
N VAL A 64 11.85 4.48 0.80
CA VAL A 64 12.52 5.51 1.61
C VAL A 64 13.10 4.92 2.89
N PHE A 65 12.36 4.08 3.62
CA PHE A 65 12.88 3.42 4.81
C PHE A 65 14.06 2.50 4.51
N ASN A 66 14.02 1.75 3.40
CA ASN A 66 15.16 0.93 2.99
C ASN A 66 16.39 1.80 2.62
N LEU A 67 16.19 2.96 2.00
CA LEU A 67 17.27 3.92 1.73
C LEU A 67 17.87 4.49 3.03
N ILE A 68 17.03 4.86 3.98
CA ILE A 68 17.46 5.35 5.30
C ILE A 68 18.25 4.27 6.03
N ASP A 69 17.75 3.04 6.07
CA ASP A 69 18.42 1.94 6.76
C ASP A 69 19.76 1.62 6.11
N LYS A 70 19.82 1.62 4.77
CA LYS A 70 21.08 1.47 4.03
C LYS A 70 22.07 2.61 4.27
N PHE A 71 21.59 3.85 4.46
CA PHE A 71 22.44 5.00 4.78
C PHE A 71 22.97 4.91 6.22
N ASN A 72 22.11 4.53 7.17
CA ASN A 72 22.49 4.33 8.57
C ASN A 72 23.43 3.13 8.75
N ALA A 73 23.21 2.03 8.04
CA ALA A 73 24.11 0.89 8.01
C ALA A 73 25.49 1.28 7.46
N ARG A 74 25.55 2.13 6.42
CA ARG A 74 26.82 2.67 5.90
C ARG A 74 27.56 3.58 6.89
N LYS A 75 26.84 4.26 7.78
CA LYS A 75 27.46 5.03 8.88
C LYS A 75 27.98 4.14 10.02
N LYS A 76 27.57 2.87 10.09
CA LYS A 76 27.81 1.99 11.26
C LYS A 76 28.89 0.91 11.09
N THR A 77 29.62 0.81 9.97
CA THR A 77 30.63 -0.25 9.79
C THR A 77 31.97 0.26 9.24
N PRO A 78 33.13 -0.04 9.86
CA PRO A 78 33.41 -0.24 11.28
C PRO A 78 34.40 0.83 11.83
N SER A 79 34.22 1.26 13.08
CA SER A 79 35.27 1.93 13.84
C SER A 79 35.88 0.95 14.84
N ASP A 80 36.52 -0.12 14.36
CA ASP A 80 37.73 -0.64 15.01
C ASP A 80 38.46 -1.64 14.08
N PRO A 81 39.72 -1.36 13.71
CA PRO A 81 40.67 -2.38 13.31
C PRO A 81 41.35 -2.92 14.57
N LYS A 82 41.06 -4.16 14.96
CA LYS A 82 41.95 -4.99 15.77
C LYS A 82 41.99 -6.41 15.22
#